data_AF-A0A1H8SI84-F1
#
_entry.id   AF-A0A1H8SI84-F1
#
_cell.length_a   1.000
_cell.length_b   1.000
_cell.length_c   1.000
_cell.angle_alpha   90.00
_cell.angle_beta   90.00
_cell.angle_gamma   90.00
#
_symmetry.space_group_name_H-M   'P 1'
#
loop_
_entity.id
_entity.type
_entity.pdbx_description
1 polymer ?
#
loop_
_entity_poly.entity_id
_entity_poly.type
_entity_poly.pdbx_seq_one_letter_code
_entity_poly.pdbx_strand_id
1 'polypeptide(L)' 'MDYVSAIVPPLVMAVFFTVLVVTIIKHQGGANKGKEDAAVDAALARAEASRRAAEGGTE' A
#
# COMPACT_ATOMS: atom_id res chain seq x y z
N MET A 1 -18.39 -17.27 37.37
CA MET A 1 -17.89 -17.28 35.98
C MET A 1 -16.70 -16.35 35.93
N ASP A 2 -15.59 -16.81 35.37
CA ASP A 2 -14.37 -16.01 35.28
C ASP A 2 -14.51 -15.03 34.10
N TYR A 3 -15.17 -13.90 34.34
CA TYR A 3 -15.43 -12.87 33.33
C TYR A 3 -14.14 -12.23 32.79
N VAL A 4 -13.05 -12.33 33.56
CA VAL A 4 -11.74 -11.85 33.16
C VAL A 4 -11.17 -12.76 32.08
N SER A 5 -11.21 -14.09 32.24
CA SER A 5 -10.77 -15.00 31.18
C SER A 5 -11.68 -15.01 29.95
N ALA A 6 -12.92 -14.51 30.05
CA ALA A 6 -13.80 -14.31 28.89
C ALA A 6 -13.46 -13.05 28.08
N ILE A 7 -13.02 -11.96 28.73
CA ILE A 7 -12.69 -10.69 28.07
C ILE A 7 -11.24 -10.63 27.60
N VAL A 8 -10.32 -11.31 28.28
CA VAL A 8 -8.88 -11.28 27.98
C VAL A 8 -8.56 -11.81 26.57
N PRO A 9 -9.09 -12.96 26.11
CA PRO A 9 -8.83 -13.46 24.76
C PRO A 9 -9.23 -12.49 23.64
N PRO A 10 -10.47 -11.95 23.59
CA PRO A 10 -10.83 -10.99 22.54
C PRO A 10 -10.04 -9.68 22.65
N LEU A 11 -9.71 -9.22 23.86
CA LEU A 11 -8.92 -8.00 24.06
C LEU A 11 -7.49 -8.15 23.50
N VAL A 12 -6.83 -9.27 23.78
CA VAL A 12 -5.48 -9.55 23.27
C VAL A 12 -5.49 -9.61 21.75
N MET A 13 -6.49 -10.27 21.16
CA MET A 13 -6.63 -10.34 19.70
C MET A 13 -6.83 -8.96 19.08
N ALA A 14 -7.66 -8.10 19.70
CA ALA A 14 -7.87 -6.74 19.22
C ALA A 14 -6.58 -5.93 19.25
N VAL A 15 -5.86 -5.92 20.37
CA VAL A 15 -4.59 -5.18 20.50
C VAL A 15 -3.54 -5.69 19.52
N PHE A 16 -3.37 -7.01 19.42
CA PHE A 16 -2.43 -7.62 18.49
C PHE A 16 -2.74 -7.25 17.03
N PHE A 17 -4.01 -7.35 16.64
CA PHE A 17 -4.45 -7.02 15.28
C PHE A 17 -4.25 -5.52 14.97
N THR A 18 -4.57 -4.63 15.91
CA THR A 18 -4.33 -3.19 15.74
C THR A 18 -2.85 -2.89 15.53
N VAL A 19 -1.96 -3.50 16.32
CA VAL A 19 -0.50 -3.32 16.17
C VAL A 19 -0.03 -3.81 14.80
N LEU A 20 -0.53 -4.96 14.34
CA LEU A 20 -0.20 -5.48 13.00
C LEU A 20 -0.60 -4.51 11.89
N VAL A 21 -1.83 -3.98 11.94
CA VAL A 21 -2.34 -3.02 10.94
C VAL A 21 -1.49 -1.75 10.92
N VAL A 22 -1.19 -1.15 12.07
CA VAL A 22 -0.37 0.07 12.15
C VAL A 22 1.05 -0.19 11.63
N THR A 23 1.63 -1.35 11.95
CA THR A 23 2.95 -1.77 11.44
C THR A 23 2.92 -1.90 9.92
N ILE A 24 1.92 -2.58 9.37
CA ILE A 24 1.73 -2.74 7.93
C ILE A 24 1.63 -1.38 7.24
N ILE A 25 0.77 -0.48 7.72
CA ILE A 25 0.60 0.86 7.14
C ILE A 25 1.92 1.63 7.16
N LYS A 26 2.65 1.58 8.29
CA LYS A 26 3.91 2.30 8.45
C LYS A 26 5.03 1.75 7.55
N HIS A 27 5.04 0.43 7.30
CA HIS A 27 6.05 -0.22 6.46
C HIS A 27 5.70 -0.26 4.96
N GLN A 28 4.43 -0.24 4.60
CA GLN A 28 3.97 -0.28 3.20
C GLN A 28 3.56 1.12 2.67
N GLY A 29 2.86 1.93 3.47
CA GLY A 29 2.14 3.11 3.00
C GLY A 29 2.90 4.45 2.99
N GLY A 30 4.10 4.52 3.55
CA GLY A 30 4.89 5.77 3.61
C GLY A 30 5.93 5.88 2.51
N ALA A 31 7.18 5.51 2.84
CA ALA A 31 8.32 5.69 1.94
C ALA A 31 8.36 4.70 0.75
N ASN A 32 7.70 3.55 0.87
CA ASN A 32 7.70 2.53 -0.19
C ASN A 32 6.61 2.77 -1.22
N LYS A 33 5.41 3.19 -0.80
CA LYS A 33 4.34 3.61 -1.71
C LYS A 33 4.74 4.81 -2.58
N GLY A 34 5.40 5.83 -2.01
CA GLY A 34 5.87 6.97 -2.79
C GLY A 34 6.91 6.61 -3.86
N LYS A 35 7.71 5.56 -3.65
CA LYS A 35 8.64 5.06 -4.67
C LYS A 35 7.93 4.28 -5.77
N GLU A 36 6.96 3.47 -5.39
CA GLU A 36 6.13 2.71 -6.32
C GLU A 36 5.29 3.67 -7.19
N ASP A 37 4.65 4.67 -6.59
CA ASP A 37 3.89 5.70 -7.30
C ASP A 37 4.77 6.48 -8.28
N ALA A 38 5.99 6.88 -7.87
CA ALA A 38 6.93 7.58 -8.77
C ALA A 38 7.43 6.68 -9.93
N ALA A 39 7.64 5.39 -9.69
CA ALA A 39 8.01 4.44 -10.73
C ALA A 39 6.85 4.20 -11.71
N VAL A 40 5.62 4.14 -11.19
CA VAL A 40 4.39 4.01 -11.99
C VAL A 40 4.19 5.25 -12.86
N ASP A 41 4.30 6.46 -12.31
CA ASP A 41 4.18 7.70 -13.06
C ASP A 41 5.25 7.81 -14.16
N ALA A 42 6.50 7.43 -13.86
CA ALA A 42 7.57 7.41 -14.86
C ALA A 42 7.32 6.40 -15.98
N ALA A 43 6.78 5.22 -15.64
CA ALA A 43 6.40 4.21 -16.63
C ALA A 43 5.24 4.69 -17.50
N LEU A 44 4.24 5.35 -16.91
CA LEU A 44 3.09 5.93 -17.61
C LEU A 44 3.53 7.03 -18.57
N ALA A 45 4.37 7.97 -18.11
CA ALA A 45 4.93 9.03 -18.94
C ALA A 45 5.76 8.47 -20.11
N ARG A 46 6.54 7.41 -19.89
CA ARG A 46 7.31 6.72 -20.94
C ARG A 46 6.40 6.03 -21.95
N ALA A 47 5.32 5.40 -21.49
CA ALA A 47 4.33 4.77 -22.35
C ALA A 47 3.59 5.81 -23.21
N GLU A 48 3.19 6.94 -22.63
CA GLU A 48 2.59 8.05 -23.37
C GLU A 48 3.54 8.64 -24.42
N ALA A 49 4.81 8.87 -24.07
CA ALA A 49 5.81 9.36 -25.02
C ALA A 49 6.00 8.40 -26.19
N SER A 50 6.04 7.09 -25.91
CA SER A 50 6.14 6.04 -26.93
C SER A 50 4.89 6.00 -27.82
N ARG A 51 3.70 6.17 -27.23
CA ARG A 51 2.43 6.25 -27.97
C ARG A 51 2.40 7.46 -28.90
N ARG A 52 2.78 8.64 -28.41
CA ARG A 52 2.86 9.87 -29.22
C ARG A 52 3.87 9.75 -30.36
N ALA A 53 5.01 9.09 -30.12
CA ALA A 53 6.00 8.84 -31.17
C ALA A 53 5.50 7.87 -32.25
N ALA A 54 4.68 6.87 -31.88
CA ALA A 54 4.04 5.98 -32.83
C ALA A 54 2.91 6.68 -33.63
N GLU A 55 2.16 7.57 -32.98
CA GLU A 55 1.07 8.35 -33.60
C GLU A 55 1.59 9.46 -34.53
N GLY A 56 2.75 10.07 -34.22
CA GLY A 56 3.38 11.12 -35.04
C GLY A 56 4.34 10.61 -36.12
N GLY A 57 4.54 9.29 -36.23
CA GLY A 57 5.39 8.65 -37.24
C GLY A 57 4.65 8.21 -38.51
N THR A 58 3.36 8.54 -38.63
CA THR A 58 2.49 8.15 -39.76
C THR A 58 2.09 9.34 -40.64
N GLU A 59 2.99 10.30 -40.85
CA GLU A 59 2.85 11.38 -41.84
C GLU A 59 3.90 11.23 -42.96
#